data_AF-A0A1G6UWZ8-F1
#
_entry.id   AF-A0A1G6UWZ8-F1
#
_cell.length_a   1.000
_cell.length_b   1.000
_cell.length_c   1.000
_cell.angle_alpha   90.00
_cell.angle_beta   90.00
_cell.angle_gamma   90.00
#
_symmetry.space_group_name_H-M   'P 1'
#
loop_
_entity.id
_entity.type
_entity.pdbx_description
1 polymer ?
#
loop_
_entity_poly.entity_id
_entity_poly.type
_entity_poly.pdbx_seq_one_letter_code
_entity_poly.pdbx_strand_id
1 'polypeptide(L)' 'MPLTPDDLNDLDKQIVEYLATEGRASPTLFMRAEDIDTSRQWVSSRFTRLAEHDHIRDLYETGIYELVEDPRKVSDE' A
#
# COMPACT_ATOMS: atom_id res chain seq x y z
N MET A 1 1.07 8.66 13.03
CA MET A 1 2.44 9.06 12.63
C MET A 1 2.73 8.40 11.31
N PRO A 2 3.30 9.09 10.32
CA PRO A 2 3.68 8.45 9.07
C PRO A 2 4.66 7.30 9.34
N LEU A 3 4.56 6.24 8.54
CA LEU A 3 5.54 5.17 8.49
C LEU A 3 6.80 5.65 7.78
N THR A 4 7.94 5.21 8.28
CA THR A 4 9.25 5.46 7.67
C THR A 4 9.68 4.24 6.88
N PRO A 5 10.74 4.30 6.05
CA PRO A 5 11.20 3.16 5.27
C PRO A 5 11.51 1.90 6.10
N ASP A 6 11.94 2.09 7.36
CA ASP A 6 12.29 1.02 8.29
C ASP A 6 11.05 0.34 8.91
N ASP A 7 9.90 1.01 8.91
CA ASP A 7 8.63 0.44 9.36
C ASP A 7 7.96 -0.49 8.32
N LEU A 8 8.45 -0.48 7.08
CA LEU A 8 7.84 -1.18 5.95
C LEU A 8 8.40 -2.58 5.79
N ASN A 9 7.50 -3.55 5.65
CA ASN A 9 7.89 -4.89 5.20
C ASN A 9 7.93 -4.96 3.67
N ASP A 10 8.37 -6.12 3.14
CA ASP A 10 8.51 -6.32 1.69
C ASP A 10 7.19 -6.16 0.94
N LEU A 11 6.08 -6.59 1.56
CA LEU A 11 4.75 -6.47 0.95
C LEU A 11 4.27 -5.02 0.90
N ASP A 12 4.54 -4.21 1.94
CA ASP A 12 4.25 -2.77 1.92
C ASP A 12 5.03 -2.08 0.80
N LYS A 13 6.32 -2.40 0.68
CA LYS A 13 7.20 -1.82 -0.35
C LYS A 13 6.69 -2.15 -1.75
N GLN A 14 6.22 -3.38 -1.96
CA GLN A 14 5.60 -3.80 -3.23
C GLN A 14 4.27 -3.08 -3.49
N ILE A 15 3.40 -2.95 -2.50
CA ILE A 15 2.13 -2.22 -2.64
C ILE A 15 2.38 -0.75 -3.03
N VAL A 16 3.31 -0.09 -2.32
CA VAL A 16 3.65 1.30 -2.59
C VAL A 16 4.28 1.47 -3.97
N GLU A 17 5.20 0.57 -4.37
CA GLU A 17 5.78 0.60 -5.72
C GLU A 17 4.72 0.42 -6.80
N TYR A 18 3.83 -0.55 -6.62
CA TYR A 18 2.75 -0.83 -7.55
C TYR A 18 1.82 0.39 -7.69
N LEU A 19 1.41 1.01 -6.59
CA LEU A 19 0.56 2.21 -6.65
C LEU A 19 1.31 3.42 -7.23
N ALA A 20 2.63 3.53 -7.02
CA ALA A 20 3.44 4.59 -7.61
C ALA A 20 3.57 4.47 -9.14
N THR A 21 3.57 3.24 -9.66
CA THR A 21 3.82 2.94 -11.08
C THR A 21 2.53 2.74 -11.88
N GLU A 22 1.60 1.95 -11.35
CA GLU A 22 0.34 1.58 -12.00
C GLU A 22 -0.84 2.48 -11.58
N GLY A 23 -0.66 3.30 -10.53
CA GLY A 23 -1.65 4.25 -10.04
C GLY A 23 -2.63 3.65 -9.02
N ARG A 24 -3.79 3.19 -9.47
CA ARG A 24 -4.91 2.80 -8.60
C ARG A 24 -5.08 1.29 -8.51
N ALA A 25 -5.28 0.78 -7.30
CA ALA A 25 -5.48 -0.66 -7.10
C ALA A 25 -6.43 -0.99 -5.96
N SER A 26 -7.17 -2.09 -6.11
CA SER A 26 -7.73 -2.81 -4.95
C SER A 26 -6.74 -3.88 -4.49
N PRO A 27 -6.84 -4.40 -3.25
CA PRO A 27 -6.00 -5.51 -2.79
C PRO A 27 -6.09 -6.73 -3.72
N THR A 28 -7.28 -7.04 -4.25
CA THR A 28 -7.46 -8.17 -5.17
C THR A 28 -6.84 -7.93 -6.54
N LEU A 29 -6.86 -6.69 -7.04
CA LEU A 29 -6.17 -6.36 -8.30
C LEU A 29 -4.67 -6.49 -8.14
N PHE A 30 -4.10 -5.88 -7.09
CA PHE A 30 -2.68 -5.96 -6.77
C PHE A 30 -2.19 -7.41 -6.67
N MET A 31 -2.91 -8.26 -5.90
CA MET A 31 -2.55 -9.68 -5.76
C MET A 31 -2.47 -10.43 -7.10
N ARG A 32 -3.40 -10.13 -8.02
CA ARG A 32 -3.45 -10.79 -9.33
C ARG A 32 -2.37 -10.27 -10.28
N ALA A 33 -2.04 -9.00 -10.18
CA ALA A 33 -1.03 -8.38 -11.03
C ALA A 33 0.39 -8.82 -10.64
N GLU A 34 0.67 -8.88 -9.34
CA GLU A 34 1.98 -9.21 -8.78
C GLU A 34 2.18 -10.70 -8.45
N ASP A 35 1.23 -11.56 -8.84
CA ASP A 35 1.24 -13.01 -8.57
C ASP A 35 1.53 -13.36 -7.09
N ILE A 36 0.86 -12.66 -6.17
CA ILE A 36 1.12 -12.77 -4.74
C ILE A 36 0.50 -14.06 -4.18
N ASP A 37 1.36 -15.00 -3.79
CA ASP A 37 0.97 -16.24 -3.11
C ASP A 37 0.87 -16.05 -1.58
N THR A 38 -0.13 -15.28 -1.16
CA THR A 38 -0.48 -15.14 0.27
C THR A 38 -1.98 -14.93 0.48
N SER A 39 -2.41 -14.88 1.73
CA SER A 39 -3.83 -14.66 2.03
C SER A 39 -4.29 -13.25 1.66
N ARG A 40 -5.49 -13.14 1.07
CA ARG A 40 -6.13 -11.85 0.80
C ARG A 40 -6.27 -11.01 2.06
N GLN A 41 -6.55 -11.64 3.21
CA GLN A 41 -6.67 -10.96 4.49
C GLN A 41 -5.38 -10.26 4.89
N TRP A 42 -4.22 -10.90 4.66
CA TRP A 42 -2.92 -10.30 4.93
C TRP A 42 -2.64 -9.11 4.01
N VAL A 43 -2.91 -9.25 2.71
CA VAL A 43 -2.73 -8.12 1.77
C VAL A 43 -3.66 -6.96 2.12
N SER A 44 -4.94 -7.24 2.39
CA SER A 44 -5.91 -6.24 2.83
C SER A 44 -5.45 -5.51 4.09
N SER A 45 -4.88 -6.20 5.09
CA SER A 45 -4.40 -5.54 6.30
C SER A 45 -3.19 -4.62 6.04
N ARG A 46 -2.36 -4.91 5.03
CA ARG A 46 -1.27 -4.00 4.63
C ARG A 46 -1.80 -2.74 3.97
N PHE A 47 -2.78 -2.86 3.08
CA PHE A 47 -3.47 -1.69 2.51
C PHE A 47 -4.12 -0.84 3.61
N THR A 48 -4.82 -1.47 4.56
CA THR A 48 -5.42 -0.75 5.70
C THR A 48 -4.36 -0.04 6.53
N ARG A 49 -3.25 -0.71 6.89
CA ARG A 49 -2.15 -0.09 7.64
C ARG A 49 -1.57 1.12 6.91
N LEU A 50 -1.30 1.01 5.60
CA LEU A 50 -0.79 2.13 4.81
C LEU A 50 -1.78 3.29 4.75
N ALA A 51 -3.08 3.00 4.71
CA ALA A 51 -4.13 4.02 4.71
C ALA A 51 -4.31 4.71 6.06
N GLU A 52 -4.25 3.96 7.16
CA GLU A 52 -4.30 4.48 8.54
C GLU A 52 -3.14 5.43 8.87
N HIS A 53 -2.05 5.31 8.12
CA HIS A 53 -0.84 6.14 8.24
C HIS A 53 -0.70 7.17 7.10
N ASP A 54 -1.80 7.47 6.39
CA ASP A 54 -1.90 8.53 5.38
C ASP A 54 -1.00 8.37 4.13
N HIS A 55 -0.46 7.16 3.88
CA HIS A 55 0.36 6.89 2.70
C HIS A 55 -0.46 6.57 1.46
N ILE A 56 -1.62 5.95 1.64
CA ILE A 56 -2.56 5.66 0.56
C ILE A 56 -3.97 6.05 1.02
N ARG A 57 -4.90 6.28 0.09
CA ARG A 57 -6.30 6.58 0.44
C ARG A 57 -7.27 5.70 -0.33
N ASP A 58 -8.33 5.26 0.35
CA ASP A 58 -9.47 4.60 -0.30
C ASP A 58 -10.35 5.66 -0.97
N LEU A 59 -10.54 5.50 -2.27
CA LEU A 59 -11.37 6.38 -3.07
C LEU A 59 -12.84 6.11 -2.81
N TYR A 60 -13.48 7.03 -2.11
CA TYR A 60 -14.92 7.00 -1.84
C TYR A 60 -15.39 5.71 -1.15
N GLU A 61 -14.54 5.12 -0.31
CA GLU A 61 -14.86 3.88 0.43
C GLU A 61 -15.21 2.70 -0.49
N THR A 62 -14.59 2.63 -1.67
CA THR A 62 -14.86 1.60 -2.69
C THR A 62 -13.92 0.41 -2.60
N GLY A 63 -12.86 0.50 -1.79
CA GLY A 63 -11.76 -0.47 -1.77
C GLY A 63 -10.77 -0.30 -2.93
N ILE A 64 -10.79 0.87 -3.60
CA ILE A 64 -9.83 1.26 -4.63
C ILE A 64 -8.91 2.30 -4.02
N TYR A 65 -7.63 1.99 -3.93
CA TYR A 65 -6.64 2.82 -3.28
C TYR A 65 -5.78 3.54 -4.30
N GLU A 66 -5.31 4.73 -3.93
CA GLU A 66 -4.25 5.45 -4.63
C GLU A 66 -3.18 5.94 -3.67
N LEU A 67 -1.95 6.08 -4.17
CA LEU A 67 -0.83 6.62 -3.41
C LEU A 67 -1.05 8.11 -3.10
N VAL A 68 -0.82 8.49 -1.85
CA VAL A 68 -0.85 9.87 -1.36
C VAL A 68 0.57 10.35 -1.08
N GLU A 69 1.31 9.58 -0.28
CA GLU A 69 2.69 9.88 0.11
C GLU A 69 3.49 8.58 0.18
N ASP A 70 4.69 8.58 -0.42
CA ASP A 70 5.54 7.39 -0.51
C ASP A 70 6.38 7.24 0.78
N PRO A 71 6.05 6.30 1.69
CA PRO A 71 6.77 6.13 2.96
C PRO A 71 8.25 5.74 2.76
N ARG A 72 8.62 5.25 1.57
CA ARG A 72 10.01 4.88 1.25
C ARG A 72 10.91 6.09 1.02
N LYS A 73 10.32 7.29 0.93
CA LYS A 73 11.02 8.58 0.73
C LYS A 73 10.94 9.50 1.95
N VAL A 74 10.20 9.09 2.99
CA VAL A 74 10.10 9.84 4.25
C VAL A 74 11.44 9.69 4.98
N SER A 75 12.09 10.81 5.25
CA SER A 75 13.32 10.86 6.05
C SER A 75 12.93 11.16 7.49
N ASP A 76 13.42 10.40 8.46
CA ASP A 76 13.40 10.83 9.86
C ASP A 76 14.45 11.94 10.01
N GLU A 77 14.01 13.20 10.11
CA GLU A 77 14.87 14.32 10.53
C GLU A 77 15.16 14.28 12.04
#